data_AF-A0A1E4T737-F1
#
_entry.id   AF-A0A1E4T737-F1
#
_cell.length_a   1.000
_cell.length_b   1.000
_cell.length_c   1.000
_cell.angle_alpha   90.00
_cell.angle_beta   90.00
_cell.angle_gamma   90.00
#
_symmetry.space_group_name_H-M   'P 1'
#
loop_
_entity.id
_entity.type
_entity.pdbx_description
1 polymer ?
#
loop_
_entity_poly.entity_id
_entity_poly.type
_entity_poly.pdbx_seq_one_letter_code
_entity_poly.pdbx_strand_id
1 'polypeptide(L)'
;MKISKSNETKILIDGGYEKGKYVTFVLITLHTLWYVVSISTYYYQAEYKHDYEFDLYSLIGLIVNLFGVVMLSYVVSILGEYWTVKLMIAKEHPLIRHPLFEYIKHPNYYLNIIPELAGLAILCHAWVWLAIAGPIYLIFLYLRIKEENVAIKEELIDTRLVQ
;
A
#
# COMPACT_ATOMS: atom_id res chain seq x y z
N MET A 1 0.44 13.31 3.69
CA MET A 1 1.74 13.11 4.39
C MET A 1 2.78 14.08 3.86
N LYS A 2 3.48 14.81 4.74
CA LYS A 2 4.55 15.76 4.36
C LYS A 2 5.81 15.06 3.82
N ILE A 3 6.11 13.86 4.33
CA ILE A 3 7.28 13.06 3.96
C ILE A 3 7.24 12.67 2.47
N SER A 4 6.14 12.05 2.00
CA SER A 4 5.98 11.69 0.58
C SER A 4 6.14 12.88 -0.35
N LYS A 5 5.53 14.03 -0.03
CA LYS A 5 5.63 15.24 -0.87
C LYS A 5 7.06 15.76 -0.98
N SER A 6 7.80 15.75 0.13
CA SER A 6 9.22 16.17 0.13
C SER A 6 10.07 15.26 -0.74
N ASN A 7 9.84 13.94 -0.64
CA ASN A 7 10.54 12.93 -1.43
C ASN A 7 10.17 13.01 -2.92
N GLU A 8 8.88 13.19 -3.24
CA GLU A 8 8.40 13.44 -4.61
C GLU A 8 9.10 14.64 -5.24
N THR A 9 9.23 15.75 -4.51
CA THR A 9 9.92 16.95 -5.01
C THR A 9 11.40 16.69 -5.26
N LYS A 10 12.08 15.96 -4.36
CA LYS A 10 13.49 15.58 -4.57
C LYS A 10 13.66 14.73 -5.82
N ILE A 11 12.84 13.69 -6.00
CA ILE A 11 12.92 12.81 -7.17
C ILE A 11 12.64 13.58 -8.47
N LEU A 12 11.71 14.53 -8.47
CA LEU A 12 11.47 15.39 -9.64
C LEU A 12 12.65 16.33 -9.95
N ILE A 13 13.29 16.89 -8.92
CA ILE A 13 14.49 17.73 -9.07
C ILE A 13 15.65 16.91 -9.64
N ASP A 14 15.80 15.67 -9.20
CA ASP A 14 16.85 14.74 -9.64
C ASP A 14 16.53 14.12 -11.04
N GLY A 15 15.51 14.64 -11.73
CA GLY A 15 15.16 14.24 -13.09
C GLY A 15 14.32 12.96 -13.19
N GLY A 16 13.79 12.47 -12.07
CA GLY A 16 12.79 11.41 -12.04
C GLY A 16 11.40 11.87 -12.50
N TYR A 17 10.52 10.91 -12.78
CA TYR A 17 9.19 11.19 -13.30
C TYR A 17 8.13 10.29 -12.67
N GLU A 18 6.86 10.72 -12.71
CA GLU A 18 5.74 9.96 -12.18
C GLU A 18 5.12 9.05 -13.25
N LYS A 19 4.92 7.76 -12.93
CA LYS A 19 4.26 6.78 -13.82
C LYS A 19 3.01 6.18 -13.15
N GLY A 20 1.99 5.86 -13.96
CA GLY A 20 0.78 5.18 -13.48
C GLY A 20 -0.12 6.05 -12.58
N LYS A 21 -0.30 7.34 -12.93
CA LYS A 21 -1.19 8.27 -12.21
C LYS A 21 -2.60 7.70 -12.01
N TYR A 22 -3.15 7.07 -13.05
CA TYR A 22 -4.49 6.50 -13.01
C TYR A 22 -4.59 5.36 -11.98
N VAL A 23 -3.69 4.38 -12.03
CA VAL A 23 -3.69 3.25 -11.09
C VAL A 23 -3.46 3.74 -9.66
N THR A 24 -2.57 4.73 -9.47
CA THR A 24 -2.36 5.38 -8.17
C THR A 24 -3.64 6.01 -7.63
N PHE A 25 -4.33 6.77 -8.48
CA PHE A 25 -5.59 7.44 -8.11
C PHE A 25 -6.68 6.43 -7.76
N VAL A 26 -6.81 5.36 -8.55
CA VAL A 26 -7.76 4.27 -8.27
C VAL A 26 -7.45 3.60 -6.94
N LEU A 27 -6.19 3.28 -6.66
CA LEU A 27 -5.79 2.66 -5.39
C LEU A 27 -6.08 3.58 -4.19
N ILE A 28 -5.77 4.87 -4.26
CA ILE A 28 -6.08 5.83 -3.19
C ILE A 28 -7.60 5.91 -2.97
N THR A 29 -8.37 5.92 -4.06
CA THR A 29 -9.84 5.98 -4.00
C THR A 29 -10.40 4.72 -3.36
N LEU A 30 -9.98 3.54 -3.83
CA LEU A 30 -10.38 2.25 -3.27
C LEU A 30 -10.01 2.12 -1.79
N HIS A 31 -8.81 2.57 -1.41
CA HIS A 31 -8.35 2.54 -0.02
C HIS A 31 -9.20 3.45 0.88
N THR A 32 -9.51 4.65 0.41
CA THR A 32 -10.38 5.59 1.14
C THR A 32 -11.79 5.03 1.28
N LEU A 33 -12.35 4.46 0.19
CA LEU A 33 -13.64 3.79 0.21
C LEU A 33 -13.64 2.60 1.17
N TRP A 34 -12.56 1.84 1.26
CA TRP A 34 -12.43 0.71 2.18
C TRP A 34 -12.61 1.15 3.63
N TYR A 35 -11.96 2.24 4.03
CA TYR A 35 -12.11 2.81 5.36
C TYR A 35 -13.55 3.24 5.62
N VAL A 36 -14.14 3.99 4.68
CA VAL A 36 -15.53 4.48 4.81
C VAL A 36 -16.51 3.32 4.94
N VAL A 37 -16.39 2.30 4.08
CA VAL A 37 -17.27 1.13 4.08
C VAL A 37 -17.09 0.30 5.36
N SER A 38 -15.86 0.07 5.81
CA SER A 38 -15.59 -0.73 7.01
C SER A 38 -16.14 -0.04 8.26
N ILE A 39 -15.91 1.26 8.41
CA ILE A 39 -16.43 2.06 9.52
C ILE A 39 -17.95 2.17 9.46
N SER A 40 -18.53 2.38 8.28
CA SER A 40 -20.00 2.44 8.12
C SER A 40 -20.65 1.09 8.45
N THR A 41 -20.00 -0.01 8.07
CA THR A 41 -20.44 -1.37 8.40
C THR A 41 -20.40 -1.61 9.90
N TYR A 42 -19.35 -1.14 10.59
CA TYR A 42 -19.26 -1.17 12.04
C TYR A 42 -20.42 -0.41 12.70
N TYR A 43 -20.68 0.85 12.31
CA TYR A 43 -21.78 1.64 12.88
C TYR A 43 -23.15 1.00 12.62
N TYR A 44 -23.38 0.52 11.39
CA TYR A 44 -24.62 -0.17 11.06
C TYR A 44 -24.85 -1.43 11.90
N GLN A 45 -23.80 -2.23 12.13
CA GLN A 45 -23.90 -3.42 12.97
C GLN A 45 -24.13 -3.08 14.44
N ALA A 46 -23.42 -2.06 14.96
CA ALA A 46 -23.57 -1.61 16.34
C ALA A 46 -24.98 -1.06 16.63
N GLU A 47 -25.57 -0.32 15.70
CA GLU A 47 -26.89 0.31 15.88
C GLU A 47 -28.06 -0.64 15.65
N TYR A 48 -27.99 -1.50 14.61
CA TYR A 48 -29.15 -2.31 14.21
C TYR A 48 -29.12 -3.75 14.70
N LYS A 49 -27.95 -4.35 14.92
CA LYS A 49 -27.86 -5.77 15.30
C LYS A 49 -27.68 -6.00 16.80
N HIS A 50 -27.28 -4.99 17.58
CA HIS A 50 -27.03 -5.05 19.05
C HIS A 50 -26.11 -6.17 19.56
N ASP A 51 -25.67 -7.11 18.72
CA ASP A 51 -24.76 -8.23 19.00
C ASP A 51 -23.29 -7.89 18.69
N TYR A 52 -22.98 -6.63 18.41
CA TYR A 52 -21.58 -6.23 18.20
C TYR A 52 -20.90 -6.03 19.56
N GLU A 53 -20.34 -7.11 20.08
CA GLU A 53 -19.39 -7.07 21.20
C GLU A 53 -17.96 -7.14 20.65
N PHE A 54 -17.04 -6.42 21.30
CA PHE A 54 -15.62 -6.53 20.97
C PHE A 54 -15.15 -7.95 21.30
N ASP A 55 -15.05 -8.78 20.26
CA ASP A 55 -14.76 -10.20 20.39
C ASP A 55 -13.30 -10.52 20.03
N LEU A 56 -12.96 -11.81 20.09
CA LEU A 56 -11.63 -12.28 19.73
C LEU A 56 -11.26 -11.94 18.28
N TYR A 57 -12.24 -11.91 17.36
CA TYR A 57 -11.99 -11.53 15.96
C TYR A 57 -11.63 -10.05 15.85
N SER A 58 -12.34 -9.17 16.56
CA SER A 58 -12.00 -7.74 16.63
C SER A 58 -10.60 -7.53 17.21
N LEU A 59 -10.21 -8.28 18.25
CA LEU A 59 -8.85 -8.23 18.79
C LEU A 59 -7.80 -8.70 17.77
N ILE A 60 -8.06 -9.79 17.05
CA ILE A 60 -7.17 -10.29 15.98
C ILE A 60 -7.04 -9.23 14.88
N GLY A 61 -8.15 -8.64 14.43
CA GLY A 61 -8.16 -7.59 13.42
C GLY A 61 -7.32 -6.38 13.84
N LEU A 62 -7.44 -5.96 15.10
CA LEU A 62 -6.65 -4.88 15.67
C LEU A 62 -5.15 -5.21 15.70
N ILE A 63 -4.76 -6.42 16.13
CA ILE A 63 -3.36 -6.85 16.18
C ILE A 63 -2.76 -6.89 14.76
N VAL A 64 -3.50 -7.43 13.79
CA VAL A 64 -3.07 -7.49 12.39
C VAL A 64 -2.91 -6.08 11.81
N ASN A 65 -3.82 -5.16 12.12
CA ASN A 65 -3.74 -3.78 11.67
C ASN A 65 -2.53 -3.05 12.30
N LEU A 66 -2.31 -3.25 13.60
CA LEU A 66 -1.14 -2.70 14.31
C LEU A 66 0.18 -3.24 13.73
N PHE A 67 0.23 -4.53 13.40
CA PHE A 67 1.36 -5.12 12.70
C PHE A 67 1.64 -4.41 11.36
N GLY A 68 0.59 -4.17 10.56
CA GLY A 68 0.72 -3.42 9.31
C GLY A 68 1.35 -2.04 9.49
N VAL A 69 0.86 -1.27 10.47
CA VAL A 69 1.39 0.08 10.79
C VAL A 69 2.85 0.04 11.25
N VAL A 70 3.22 -0.94 12.09
CA VAL A 70 4.62 -1.13 12.53
C VAL A 70 5.50 -1.46 11.34
N MET A 71 5.05 -2.37 10.47
CA MET A 71 5.78 -2.75 9.27
C MET A 71 5.92 -1.59 8.29
N LEU A 72 4.88 -0.76 8.12
CA LEU A 72 4.95 0.46 7.32
C LEU A 72 6.03 1.39 7.86
N SER A 73 6.05 1.61 9.17
CA SER A 73 7.03 2.49 9.82
C SER A 73 8.46 1.98 9.63
N TYR A 74 8.65 0.65 9.71
CA TYR A 74 9.92 -0.01 9.46
C TYR A 74 10.36 0.13 8.00
N VAL A 75 9.46 -0.12 7.04
CA VAL A 75 9.73 0.00 5.61
C VAL A 75 10.04 1.45 5.22
N VAL A 76 9.27 2.42 5.72
CA VAL A 76 9.52 3.86 5.52
C VAL A 76 10.90 4.24 6.05
N SER A 77 11.31 3.67 7.18
CA SER A 77 12.63 3.92 7.77
C SER A 77 13.77 3.32 6.93
N ILE A 78 13.54 2.19 6.24
CA ILE A 78 14.53 1.60 5.33
C ILE A 78 14.62 2.36 4.00
N LEU A 79 13.50 2.72 3.38
CA LEU A 79 13.50 3.47 2.11
C LEU A 79 13.91 4.93 2.29
N GLY A 80 13.59 5.54 3.44
CA GLY A 80 13.89 6.94 3.74
C GLY A 80 13.39 7.90 2.66
N GLU A 81 14.32 8.53 1.96
CA GLU A 81 14.05 9.55 0.94
C GLU A 81 13.46 9.00 -0.36
N TYR A 82 13.58 7.69 -0.59
CA TYR A 82 13.02 7.03 -1.78
C TYR A 82 11.58 6.55 -1.56
N TRP A 83 11.04 6.69 -0.34
CA TRP A 83 9.65 6.32 -0.08
C TRP A 83 8.68 7.39 -0.61
N THR A 84 7.85 7.02 -1.58
CA THR A 84 6.77 7.86 -2.11
C THR A 84 5.48 7.07 -2.24
N VAL A 85 4.34 7.74 -1.97
CA VAL A 85 3.00 7.14 -2.16
C VAL A 85 2.69 6.97 -3.65
N LYS A 86 3.13 7.93 -4.47
CA LYS A 86 3.07 7.84 -5.93
C LYS A 86 4.26 7.03 -6.43
N LEU A 87 4.10 6.36 -7.57
CA LEU A 87 5.18 5.67 -8.26
C LEU A 87 6.00 6.72 -8.98
N MET A 88 7.04 7.14 -8.27
CA MET A 88 8.09 7.99 -8.77
C MET A 88 9.22 7.08 -9.21
N ILE A 89 9.67 7.25 -10.45
CA ILE A 89 10.82 6.55 -10.99
C ILE A 89 12.01 7.51 -10.89
N ALA A 90 13.00 7.17 -10.07
CA ALA A 90 14.21 7.96 -9.89
C ALA A 90 15.28 7.51 -10.89
N LYS A 91 15.82 8.46 -11.67
CA LYS A 91 16.77 8.23 -12.77
C LYS A 91 18.04 7.49 -12.35
N GLU A 92 18.46 7.73 -11.11
CA GLU A 92 19.52 6.99 -10.43
C GLU A 92 18.92 6.33 -9.20
N HIS A 93 18.30 5.16 -9.37
CA HIS A 93 17.86 4.36 -8.24
C HIS A 93 19.07 3.60 -7.66
N PRO A 94 19.65 4.00 -6.51
CA PRO A 94 20.53 3.08 -5.80
C PRO A 94 19.67 1.88 -5.41
N LEU A 95 19.99 0.71 -5.95
CA LEU A 95 19.36 -0.54 -5.52
C LEU A 95 19.56 -0.66 -4.01
N ILE A 96 18.49 -0.47 -3.24
CA ILE A 96 18.51 -0.67 -1.80
C ILE A 96 18.70 -2.17 -1.56
N ARG A 97 19.94 -2.59 -1.33
CA ARG A 97 20.31 -3.98 -1.02
C ARG A 97 20.01 -4.30 0.44
N HIS A 98 18.75 -4.19 0.83
CA HIS A 98 18.31 -4.61 2.15
C HIS A 98 17.60 -5.97 2.03
N PRO A 99 17.89 -6.95 2.90
CA PRO A 99 17.38 -8.33 2.77
C PRO A 99 15.85 -8.39 2.68
N LEU A 100 15.14 -7.47 3.34
CA LEU A 100 13.68 -7.34 3.22
C LEU A 100 13.19 -7.20 1.75
N PHE A 101 13.92 -6.46 0.92
CA PHE A 101 13.61 -6.23 -0.49
C PHE A 101 14.10 -7.35 -1.40
N GLU A 102 15.03 -8.18 -0.90
CA GLU A 102 15.51 -9.38 -1.59
C GLU A 102 14.50 -10.52 -1.49
N TYR A 103 13.87 -10.69 -0.32
CA TYR A 103 12.82 -11.70 -0.11
C TYR A 103 11.44 -11.23 -0.59
N ILE A 104 11.09 -9.95 -0.39
CA ILE A 104 9.77 -9.41 -0.73
C ILE A 104 9.97 -8.22 -1.65
N LYS A 105 9.63 -8.40 -2.94
CA LYS A 105 9.82 -7.37 -3.98
C LYS A 105 9.13 -6.03 -3.65
N HIS A 106 7.97 -6.08 -2.98
CA HIS A 106 7.21 -4.88 -2.62
C HIS A 106 6.68 -4.95 -1.18
N PRO A 107 7.55 -4.71 -0.16
CA PRO A 107 7.19 -4.95 1.24
C PRO A 107 6.04 -4.05 1.70
N ASN A 108 5.89 -2.83 1.17
CA ASN A 108 4.74 -1.97 1.47
C ASN A 108 3.39 -2.62 1.11
N TYR A 109 3.33 -3.35 0.01
CA TYR A 109 2.08 -3.95 -0.45
C TYR A 109 1.74 -5.21 0.36
N TYR A 110 2.73 -6.08 0.56
CA TYR A 110 2.51 -7.36 1.24
C TYR A 110 2.48 -7.27 2.77
N LEU A 111 3.30 -6.39 3.36
CA LEU A 111 3.49 -6.32 4.82
C LEU A 111 2.70 -5.19 5.47
N ASN A 112 2.22 -4.21 4.70
CA ASN A 112 1.37 -3.15 5.24
C ASN A 112 -0.05 -3.18 4.63
N ILE A 113 -0.20 -2.94 3.33
CA ILE A 113 -1.54 -2.75 2.72
C ILE A 113 -2.44 -3.98 2.92
N ILE A 114 -1.92 -5.19 2.68
CA ILE A 114 -2.72 -6.42 2.84
C ILE A 114 -3.15 -6.63 4.31
N PRO A 115 -2.23 -6.62 5.31
CA PRO A 115 -2.60 -6.68 6.73
C PRO A 115 -3.53 -5.55 7.17
N GLU A 116 -3.36 -4.33 6.66
CA GLU A 116 -4.20 -3.18 6.99
C GLU A 116 -5.65 -3.42 6.52
N LEU A 117 -5.84 -3.82 5.27
CA LEU A 117 -7.17 -4.11 4.69
C LEU A 117 -7.84 -5.30 5.37
N ALA A 118 -7.10 -6.40 5.54
CA ALA A 118 -7.60 -7.61 6.18
C ALA A 118 -7.92 -7.35 7.67
N GLY A 119 -7.01 -6.71 8.39
CA GLY A 119 -7.17 -6.35 9.80
C GLY A 119 -8.37 -5.43 10.02
N LEU A 120 -8.56 -4.42 9.17
CA LEU A 120 -9.71 -3.52 9.28
C LEU A 120 -11.03 -4.23 8.97
N ALA A 121 -11.04 -5.09 7.94
CA ALA A 121 -12.25 -5.84 7.59
C ALA A 121 -12.65 -6.84 8.67
N ILE A 122 -11.67 -7.54 9.27
CA ILE A 122 -11.89 -8.45 10.40
C ILE A 122 -12.35 -7.65 11.62
N LEU A 123 -11.70 -6.53 11.92
CA LEU A 123 -12.05 -5.66 13.03
C LEU A 123 -13.51 -5.20 12.95
N CYS A 124 -13.93 -4.72 11.78
CA CYS A 124 -15.30 -4.22 11.55
C CYS A 124 -16.30 -5.33 11.17
N HIS A 125 -15.92 -6.61 11.24
CA HIS A 125 -16.75 -7.75 10.79
C HIS A 125 -17.34 -7.54 9.38
N ALA A 126 -16.59 -6.89 8.50
CA ALA A 126 -16.98 -6.52 7.15
C ALA A 126 -16.68 -7.65 6.14
N TRP A 127 -17.06 -8.89 6.47
CA TRP A 127 -16.73 -10.11 5.73
C TRP A 127 -17.20 -10.09 4.27
N VAL A 128 -18.42 -9.58 4.03
CA VAL A 128 -19.00 -9.47 2.68
C VAL A 128 -18.19 -8.51 1.82
N TRP A 129 -17.82 -7.36 2.38
CA TRP A 129 -17.01 -6.37 1.67
C TRP A 129 -15.59 -6.87 1.44
N LEU A 130 -15.02 -7.60 2.38
CA LEU A 130 -13.73 -8.27 2.19
C LEU A 130 -13.77 -9.24 1.00
N ALA A 131 -14.83 -10.05 0.89
CA ALA A 131 -14.97 -11.01 -0.20
C ALA A 131 -15.18 -10.37 -1.57
N ILE A 132 -15.87 -9.22 -1.64
CA ILE A 132 -16.19 -8.56 -2.92
C ILE A 132 -15.09 -7.56 -3.32
N ALA A 133 -14.80 -6.60 -2.44
CA ALA A 133 -13.88 -5.51 -2.74
C ALA A 133 -12.41 -5.94 -2.59
N GLY A 134 -12.11 -6.98 -1.80
CA GLY A 134 -10.75 -7.51 -1.62
C GLY A 134 -10.12 -7.98 -2.94
N PRO A 135 -10.77 -8.88 -3.70
CA PRO A 135 -10.27 -9.30 -5.02
C PRO A 135 -10.08 -8.13 -6.00
N ILE A 136 -11.01 -7.16 -6.00
CA ILE A 136 -10.90 -5.97 -6.84
C ILE A 136 -9.65 -5.16 -6.48
N TYR A 137 -9.42 -4.94 -5.19
CA TYR A 137 -8.24 -4.24 -4.71
C TYR A 137 -6.95 -4.98 -5.11
N LEU A 138 -6.91 -6.30 -4.95
CA LEU A 138 -5.76 -7.13 -5.34
C LEU A 138 -5.45 -7.05 -6.83
N ILE A 139 -6.46 -6.95 -7.69
CA ILE A 139 -6.26 -6.78 -9.14
C ILE A 139 -5.57 -5.44 -9.44
N PHE A 140 -6.04 -4.34 -8.85
CA PHE A 140 -5.40 -3.03 -9.05
C PHE A 140 -4.00 -2.95 -8.46
N LEU A 141 -3.79 -3.62 -7.32
CA LEU A 141 -2.47 -3.75 -6.70
C LEU A 141 -1.51 -4.55 -7.61
N TYR A 142 -1.99 -5.63 -8.23
CA TYR A 142 -1.21 -6.40 -9.20
C TYR A 142 -0.88 -5.59 -10.45
N LEU A 143 -1.83 -4.84 -10.99
CA LEU A 143 -1.59 -3.94 -12.13
C LEU A 143 -0.52 -2.90 -11.79
N ARG A 144 -0.57 -2.35 -10.57
CA ARG A 144 0.43 -1.41 -10.08
C ARG A 144 1.83 -2.01 -10.02
N ILE A 145 1.95 -3.20 -9.43
CA ILE A 145 3.20 -3.95 -9.35
C ILE A 145 3.74 -4.25 -10.75
N LYS A 146 2.87 -4.58 -11.70
CA LYS A 146 3.26 -4.83 -13.09
C LYS A 146 3.81 -3.56 -13.75
N GLU A 147 3.16 -2.41 -13.57
CA GLU A 147 3.64 -1.12 -14.09
C GLU A 147 5.01 -0.74 -13.51
N GLU A 148 5.20 -0.93 -12.21
CA GLU A 148 6.47 -0.68 -11.51
C GLU A 148 7.59 -1.57 -12.05
N ASN A 149 7.33 -2.87 -12.18
CA ASN A 149 8.32 -3.82 -12.73
C ASN A 149 8.68 -3.51 -14.20
N VAL A 150 7.75 -3.02 -15.01
CA VAL A 150 8.03 -2.59 -16.38
C VAL A 150 8.89 -1.33 -16.38
N ALA A 151 8.57 -0.35 -15.53
CA ALA A 151 9.34 0.89 -15.43
C ALA A 151 10.80 0.65 -15.02
N ILE A 152 11.01 -0.19 -14.01
CA ILE A 152 12.36 -0.58 -13.56
C ILE A 152 13.13 -1.28 -14.69
N LYS A 153 12.48 -2.14 -15.48
CA LYS A 153 13.12 -2.80 -16.62
C LYS A 153 13.51 -1.83 -17.73
N GLU A 154 12.65 -0.88 -18.06
CA GLU A 154 12.92 0.14 -19.09
C GLU A 154 14.15 0.98 -18.71
N GLU A 155 14.22 1.43 -17.46
CA GLU A 155 15.34 2.23 -16.94
C GLU A 155 16.66 1.46 -16.87
N LEU A 156 16.61 0.18 -16.47
CA LEU A 156 17.78 -0.70 -16.48
C LEU A 156 18.30 -0.97 -17.90
N ILE A 157 17.42 -1.04 -18.91
CA ILE A 157 17.82 -1.20 -20.32
C ILE A 157 18.46 0.09 -20.83
N ASP A 158 17.86 1.25 -20.57
CA ASP A 158 18.41 2.55 -20.99
C ASP A 158 19.81 2.79 -20.39
N THR A 159 19.99 2.51 -19.09
CA THR A 159 21.28 2.60 -18.41
C THR A 159 22.37 1.72 -19.05
N ARG A 160 22.00 0.54 -19.57
CA ARG A 160 22.93 -0.40 -20.24
C ARG A 160 23.24 -0.03 -21.68
N LEU A 161 22.40 0.75 -22.34
CA LEU A 161 22.61 1.21 -23.72
C LEU A 161 23.51 2.46 -23.79
N VAL A 162 23.69 3.16 -22.68
CA VAL A 162 24.54 4.35 -22.55
C VAL A 162 25.99 4.00 -22.13
N GLN A 163 26.26 2.75 -21.74
CA GLN A 163 27.61 2.22 -21.45
C GLN A 163 28.20 1.47 -22.65
#